data_AF-A0A7C1TMI0-F1
#
_entry.id   AF-A0A7C1TMI0-F1
#
_cell.length_a   1.000
_cell.length_b   1.000
_cell.length_c   1.000
_cell.angle_alpha   90.00
_cell.angle_beta   90.00
_cell.angle_gamma   90.00
#
_symmetry.space_group_name_H-M   'P 1'
#
loop_
_entity.id
_entity.type
_entity.pdbx_description
1 polymer ?
#
loop_
_entity_poly.entity_id
_entity_poly.type
_entity_poly.pdbx_seq_one_letter_code
_entity_poly.pdbx_strand_id
1 'polypeptide(L)'
;MASPYDKNMPSSTDHPVAQPLLMLTTWPEREAAERAAEGWVNKRLAACVNILPRMQSIYCWDGELQRGEEHQILIKTDSRHADALQQAIVEQHPYECPE
;
A
#
# COMPACT_ATOMS: atom_id res chain seq x y z
N MET A 1 -25.37 17.49 17.91
CA MET A 1 -24.09 17.88 18.56
C MET A 1 -23.00 17.65 17.54
N ALA A 2 -22.31 18.70 17.10
CA ALA A 2 -21.20 18.59 16.14
C ALA A 2 -20.00 17.90 16.79
N SER A 3 -19.30 17.07 16.00
CA SER A 3 -18.11 16.36 16.44
C SER A 3 -17.02 17.36 16.85
N PRO A 4 -16.29 17.13 17.96
CA PRO A 4 -15.20 18.01 18.39
C PRO A 4 -14.04 18.16 17.39
N TYR A 5 -14.06 17.38 16.29
CA TYR A 5 -13.07 17.45 15.20
C TYR A 5 -13.36 18.50 14.12
N ASP A 6 -14.54 19.12 14.08
CA ASP A 6 -14.91 20.05 12.98
C ASP A 6 -14.29 21.46 13.12
N LYS A 7 -13.70 21.81 14.26
CA LYS A 7 -13.38 23.22 14.57
C LYS A 7 -12.00 23.69 14.13
N ASN A 8 -11.13 22.80 13.65
CA ASN A 8 -9.74 23.12 13.31
C ASN A 8 -9.33 22.60 11.92
N MET A 9 -10.26 22.57 10.96
CA MET A 9 -9.89 22.30 9.58
C MET A 9 -9.26 23.58 9.00
N PRO A 10 -7.94 23.63 8.73
CA PRO A 10 -7.32 24.83 8.19
C PRO A 10 -7.94 25.18 6.85
N SER A 11 -8.26 26.46 6.66
CA SER A 11 -8.83 26.99 5.41
C SER A 11 -7.89 26.68 4.25
N SER A 12 -8.47 26.14 3.18
CA SER A 12 -7.82 25.77 1.93
C SER A 12 -7.24 26.99 1.21
N THR A 13 -6.02 27.39 1.56
CA THR A 13 -5.16 28.26 0.74
C THR A 13 -3.69 27.82 0.84
N ASP A 14 -3.21 27.19 -0.23
CA ASP A 14 -1.87 27.31 -0.82
C ASP A 14 -0.63 26.72 -0.13
N HIS A 15 -0.78 25.56 0.51
CA HIS A 15 0.33 24.62 0.66
C HIS A 15 -0.07 23.30 0.01
N PRO A 16 0.78 22.69 -0.86
CA PRO A 16 0.54 21.33 -1.31
C PRO A 16 0.82 20.41 -0.11
N VAL A 17 -0.16 20.31 0.80
CA VAL A 17 -0.17 19.26 1.80
C VAL A 17 -0.27 17.97 1.01
N ALA A 18 0.77 17.14 1.13
CA ALA A 18 0.83 15.90 0.38
C ALA A 18 -0.43 15.08 0.67
N GLN A 19 -1.15 14.75 -0.38
CA GLN A 19 -2.43 14.06 -0.25
C GLN A 19 -2.16 12.66 0.29
N PRO A 20 -2.84 12.23 1.38
CA PRO A 20 -2.68 10.88 1.89
C PRO A 20 -3.22 9.87 0.87
N LEU A 21 -2.48 8.79 0.68
CA LEU A 21 -2.81 7.71 -0.24
C LEU A 21 -2.78 6.37 0.49
N LEU A 22 -3.67 5.46 0.08
CA LEU A 22 -3.64 4.06 0.46
C LEU A 22 -3.32 3.24 -0.78
N MET A 23 -2.14 2.62 -0.80
CA MET A 23 -1.76 1.66 -1.84
C MET A 23 -2.06 0.25 -1.36
N LEU A 24 -2.55 -0.57 -2.28
CA LEU A 24 -2.89 -1.97 -2.08
C LEU A 24 -2.01 -2.80 -3.00
N THR A 25 -1.48 -3.90 -2.49
CA THR A 25 -0.76 -4.94 -3.23
C THR A 25 -0.90 -6.24 -2.45
N THR A 26 -0.57 -7.36 -3.07
CA THR A 26 -0.51 -8.66 -2.39
C THR A 26 0.90 -9.22 -2.37
N TRP A 27 1.17 -10.19 -1.51
CA TRP A 27 2.43 -10.95 -1.49
C TRP A 27 2.13 -12.43 -1.18
N PRO A 28 2.75 -13.41 -1.87
CA PRO A 28 2.52 -14.82 -1.60
C PRO A 28 2.98 -15.25 -0.20
N GLU A 29 4.15 -14.75 0.21
CA GLU A 29 4.82 -15.16 1.45
C GLU A 29 4.88 -14.02 2.46
N ARG A 30 4.42 -14.31 3.68
CA ARG A 30 4.39 -13.34 4.79
C ARG A 30 5.76 -12.76 5.10
N GLU A 31 6.78 -13.59 5.22
CA GLU A 31 8.12 -13.11 5.60
C GLU A 31 8.72 -12.18 4.54
N ALA A 32 8.42 -12.42 3.25
CA ALA A 32 8.86 -11.55 2.17
C ALA A 32 8.14 -10.20 2.22
N ALA A 33 6.83 -10.22 2.50
CA ALA A 33 6.05 -9.00 2.71
C ALA A 33 6.54 -8.18 3.90
N GLU A 34 6.90 -8.84 5.02
CA GLU A 34 7.43 -8.19 6.22
C GLU A 34 8.77 -7.48 5.93
N ARG A 35 9.71 -8.16 5.26
CA ARG A 35 10.99 -7.56 4.84
C ARG A 35 10.80 -6.35 3.93
N ALA A 36 9.90 -6.45 2.95
CA ALA A 36 9.61 -5.35 2.03
C ALA A 36 8.98 -4.16 2.77
N ALA A 37 7.99 -4.42 3.63
CA ALA A 37 7.31 -3.41 4.45
C ALA A 37 8.29 -2.65 5.36
N GLU A 38 9.16 -3.37 6.07
CA GLU A 38 10.23 -2.77 6.87
C GLU A 38 11.14 -1.89 6.02
N GLY A 39 11.51 -2.35 4.82
CA GLY A 39 12.31 -1.60 3.87
C GLY A 39 11.66 -0.28 3.45
N TRP A 40 10.37 -0.29 3.10
CA TRP A 40 9.65 0.93 2.70
C TRP A 40 9.50 1.93 3.84
N VAL A 41 9.20 1.46 5.05
CA VAL A 41 9.06 2.32 6.24
C VAL A 41 10.40 2.92 6.63
N ASN A 42 11.48 2.12 6.65
CA ASN A 42 12.83 2.60 6.95
C ASN A 42 13.33 3.64 5.93
N LYS A 43 12.98 3.47 4.65
CA LYS A 43 13.26 4.45 3.57
C LYS A 43 12.30 5.64 3.56
N ARG A 44 11.32 5.68 4.48
CA ARG A 44 10.25 6.70 4.56
C ARG A 44 9.39 6.82 3.29
N LEU A 45 9.27 5.73 2.53
CA LEU A 45 8.37 5.62 1.38
C LEU A 45 6.93 5.34 1.80
N ALA A 46 6.76 4.75 2.99
CA ALA A 46 5.47 4.53 3.64
C ALA A 46 5.53 5.00 5.10
N ALA A 47 4.43 5.55 5.60
CA ALA A 47 4.28 5.88 7.01
C ALA A 47 3.99 4.64 7.86
N CYS A 48 3.16 3.73 7.34
CA CYS A 48 2.93 2.41 7.95
C CYS A 48 2.41 1.40 6.91
N VAL A 49 2.54 0.12 7.25
CA VAL A 49 2.07 -1.00 6.44
C VAL A 49 1.31 -1.96 7.34
N ASN A 50 0.13 -2.43 6.90
CA ASN A 50 -0.56 -3.55 7.55
C ASN A 50 -0.47 -4.77 6.63
N ILE A 51 -0.13 -5.92 7.21
CA ILE A 51 -0.06 -7.20 6.51
C ILE A 51 -1.17 -8.09 7.07
N LEU A 52 -2.22 -8.32 6.29
CA LEU A 52 -3.35 -9.14 6.73
C LEU A 52 -2.97 -10.63 6.81
N PRO A 53 -3.74 -11.45 7.54
CA PRO A 53 -3.62 -12.90 7.49
C PRO A 53 -3.74 -13.44 6.07
N ARG A 54 -3.37 -14.70 5.89
CA ARG A 54 -3.42 -15.37 4.59
C ARG A 54 -4.86 -15.41 4.08
N MET A 55 -5.01 -15.10 2.80
CA MET A 55 -6.28 -15.07 2.09
C MET A 55 -6.16 -15.80 0.76
N GLN A 56 -7.31 -16.03 0.12
CA GLN A 56 -7.37 -16.58 -1.23
C GLN A 56 -7.84 -15.50 -2.19
N SER A 57 -7.05 -15.22 -3.22
CA SER A 57 -7.43 -14.37 -4.34
C SER A 57 -7.97 -15.20 -5.48
N ILE A 58 -8.92 -14.63 -6.20
CA ILE A 58 -9.54 -15.23 -7.39
C ILE A 58 -9.48 -14.18 -8.50
N TYR A 59 -8.80 -14.50 -9.59
CA TYR A 59 -8.55 -13.56 -10.69
C TYR A 59 -8.54 -14.28 -12.04
N CYS A 60 -8.61 -13.53 -13.14
CA CYS A 60 -8.51 -14.08 -14.49
C CYS A 60 -7.12 -13.81 -15.04
N TRP A 61 -6.45 -14.86 -15.52
CA TRP A 61 -5.15 -14.75 -16.18
C TRP A 61 -5.14 -15.68 -17.40
N ASP A 62 -4.67 -15.18 -18.54
CA ASP A 62 -4.69 -15.87 -19.84
C ASP A 62 -6.06 -16.47 -20.22
N GLY A 63 -7.14 -15.75 -19.86
CA GLY A 63 -8.52 -16.19 -20.12
C GLY A 63 -9.04 -17.27 -19.16
N GLU A 64 -8.24 -17.71 -18.19
CA GLU A 64 -8.61 -18.74 -17.23
C GLU A 64 -8.77 -18.22 -15.81
N LEU A 65 -9.70 -18.82 -15.05
CA LEU A 65 -9.95 -18.48 -13.65
C LEU A 65 -8.87 -19.09 -12.75
N GLN A 66 -8.03 -18.24 -12.18
CA GLN A 66 -6.96 -18.59 -11.26
C GLN A 66 -7.36 -18.40 -9.79
N ARG A 67 -6.65 -19.10 -8.92
CA ARG A 67 -6.74 -18.96 -7.46
C ARG A 67 -5.33 -18.90 -6.89
N GLY A 68 -5.02 -17.84 -6.15
CA GLY A 68 -3.75 -17.65 -5.46
C GLY A 68 -3.95 -17.57 -3.96
N GLU A 69 -2.99 -18.06 -3.19
CA GLU A 69 -2.97 -17.86 -1.74
C GLU A 69 -1.90 -16.83 -1.38
N GLU A 70 -2.31 -15.76 -0.71
CA GLU A 70 -1.44 -14.60 -0.51
C GLU A 70 -1.89 -13.74 0.68
N HIS A 71 -1.15 -12.67 0.93
CA HIS A 71 -1.39 -11.71 1.99
C HIS A 71 -1.70 -10.35 1.39
N GLN A 72 -2.84 -9.76 1.78
CA GLN A 72 -3.13 -8.36 1.43
C GLN A 72 -2.22 -7.43 2.23
N ILE A 73 -1.58 -6.50 1.51
CA ILE A 73 -0.72 -5.45 2.07
C ILE A 73 -1.41 -4.10 1.89
N LEU A 74 -1.53 -3.34 2.97
CA LEU A 74 -2.17 -2.02 3.00
C LEU A 74 -1.16 -0.95 3.41
N ILE A 75 -0.71 -0.16 2.45
CA ILE A 75 0.42 0.76 2.61
C ILE A 75 -0.09 2.20 2.67
N LYS A 76 0.21 2.88 3.77
CA LYS A 76 -0.21 4.28 3.99
C LYS A 76 0.95 5.17 3.59
N THR A 77 0.75 5.99 2.58
CA THR A 77 1.76 6.89 2.03
C THR A 77 1.14 8.24 1.69
N ASP A 78 1.87 9.09 1.00
CA ASP A 78 1.34 10.33 0.43
C ASP A 78 1.80 10.53 -1.01
N SER A 79 1.13 11.44 -1.71
CA SER A 79 1.39 11.75 -3.13
C SER A 79 2.85 12.08 -3.50
N ARG A 80 3.72 12.46 -2.55
CA ARG A 80 5.14 12.75 -2.83
C ARG A 80 5.97 11.47 -2.93
N HIS A 81 5.52 10.39 -2.30
CA HIS A 81 6.27 9.14 -2.17
C HIS A 81 5.66 8.01 -3.00
N ALA A 82 4.48 8.20 -3.60
CA ALA A 82 3.74 7.18 -4.34
C ALA A 82 4.58 6.55 -5.46
N ASP A 83 5.20 7.36 -6.32
CA ASP A 83 5.99 6.86 -7.45
C ASP A 83 7.22 6.06 -6.99
N ALA A 84 7.93 6.58 -5.98
CA ALA A 84 9.10 5.91 -5.41
C ALA A 84 8.72 4.61 -4.68
N LEU A 85 7.56 4.59 -4.02
CA LEU A 85 7.03 3.39 -3.38
C LEU A 85 6.60 2.36 -4.44
N GLN A 86 5.94 2.77 -5.52
CA GLN A 86 5.55 1.88 -6.61
C GLN A 86 6.77 1.23 -7.26
N GLN A 87 7.84 1.99 -7.52
CA GLN A 87 9.10 1.45 -8.02
C GLN A 87 9.71 0.44 -7.04
N ALA A 88 9.76 0.78 -5.75
CA ALA A 88 10.28 -0.11 -4.73
C ALA A 88 9.46 -1.39 -4.56
N ILE A 89 8.14 -1.35 -4.79
CA ILE A 89 7.27 -2.52 -4.83
C ILE A 89 7.69 -3.40 -6.01
N VAL A 90 7.71 -2.86 -7.24
CA VAL A 90 8.06 -3.62 -8.46
C VAL A 90 9.45 -4.26 -8.36
N GLU A 91 10.45 -3.54 -7.85
CA GLU A 91 11.82 -4.06 -7.71
C GLU A 91 11.94 -5.24 -6.73
N GLN A 92 11.07 -5.31 -5.73
CA GLN A 92 11.12 -6.30 -4.66
C GLN A 92 10.06 -7.40 -4.81
N HIS A 93 9.09 -7.21 -5.70
CA HIS A 93 7.96 -8.09 -5.82
C HIS A 93 8.35 -9.42 -6.50
N PRO A 94 7.88 -10.57 -5.99
CA PRO A 94 8.22 -11.87 -6.57
C PRO A 94 7.55 -12.13 -7.92
N TYR A 95 6.45 -11.45 -8.23
CA TYR A 95 5.77 -11.52 -9.53
C TYR A 95 6.19 -10.36 -10.42
N GLU A 96 6.30 -10.65 -11.73
CA GLU A 96 6.63 -9.65 -12.76
C GLU A 96 5.59 -8.53 -12.88
N CYS A 97 4.35 -8.81 -12.49
CA CYS A 97 3.26 -7.84 -12.43
C CYS A 97 2.61 -7.87 -11.04
N PRO A 98 3.09 -7.07 -10.07
CA PRO A 98 2.36 -6.83 -8.82
C PRO A 98 1.00 -6.16 -9.08
N GLU A 99 0.06 -6.38 -8.16
CA GLU A 99 -1.18 -5.58 -8.05
C GLU A 99 -0.89 -4.11 -7.72
#